data_AF-A0A7K0E6J6-F1
#
_entry.id   AF-A0A7K0E6J6-F1
#
_cell.length_a   1.000
_cell.length_b   1.000
_cell.length_c   1.000
_cell.angle_alpha   90.00
_cell.angle_beta   90.00
_cell.angle_gamma   90.00
#
_symmetry.space_group_name_H-M   'P 1'
#
loop_
_entity.id
_entity.type
_entity.pdbx_description
1 polymer ?
#
loop_
_entity_poly.entity_id
_entity_poly.type
_entity_poly.pdbx_seq_one_letter_code
_entity_poly.pdbx_strand_id
1 'polypeptide(L)'
;MKTTLILILVFFLCVITNSYAQTTKAISNSDSLKQTNLLDDQTKILGQVFDLMGAGADNPVGNATNYLEFIDNMDISDEMKQTLRDQHEIIDLGNDPTKKEELKIKISEMLDKGVMDAQIE
;
A
#
# COMPACT_ATOMS: atom_id res chain seq x y z
N MET A 1 11.47 17.94 -18.99
CA MET A 1 10.52 17.73 -17.87
C MET A 1 9.15 17.22 -18.35
N LYS A 2 8.50 17.85 -19.35
CA LYS A 2 7.17 17.39 -19.82
C LYS A 2 7.17 16.00 -20.48
N THR A 3 8.23 15.65 -21.20
CA THR A 3 8.38 14.35 -21.88
C THR A 3 8.70 13.19 -20.92
N THR A 4 9.43 13.47 -19.84
CA THR A 4 9.75 12.49 -18.78
C THR A 4 8.50 12.08 -18.01
N LEU A 5 7.60 13.03 -17.75
CA LEU A 5 6.33 12.81 -17.04
C LEU A 5 5.36 11.95 -17.86
N ILE A 6 5.34 12.12 -19.19
CA ILE A 6 4.55 11.29 -20.12
C ILE A 6 5.06 9.85 -20.16
N LEU A 7 6.38 9.65 -20.10
CA LEU A 7 6.99 8.32 -20.17
C LEU A 7 6.69 7.47 -18.93
N ILE A 8 6.66 8.09 -17.74
CA ILE A 8 6.27 7.44 -16.48
C ILE A 8 4.78 7.08 -16.50
N LEU A 9 3.93 7.96 -17.02
CA LEU A 9 2.48 7.71 -17.13
C LEU A 9 2.16 6.53 -18.07
N VAL A 10 2.89 6.41 -19.18
CA VAL A 10 2.74 5.28 -20.13
C VAL A 10 3.22 3.97 -19.52
N PHE A 11 4.29 4.00 -18.71
CA PHE A 11 4.78 2.80 -18.02
C PHE A 11 3.78 2.30 -16.96
N PHE A 12 3.13 3.21 -16.22
CA PHE A 12 2.08 2.84 -15.26
C PHE A 12 0.84 2.24 -15.94
N LEU A 13 0.45 2.73 -17.12
CA LEU A 13 -0.69 2.18 -17.87
C LEU A 13 -0.43 0.79 -18.46
N CYS A 14 0.81 0.45 -18.81
CA CYS A 14 1.16 -0.88 -19.34
C CYS A 14 1.19 -1.99 -18.27
N VAL A 15 1.41 -1.65 -17.00
CA VAL A 15 1.44 -2.64 -15.90
C VAL A 15 0.02 -3.05 -15.49
N ILE A 16 -0.96 -2.16 -15.61
CA ILE A 16 -2.34 -2.40 -15.18
C ILE A 16 -3.08 -3.36 -16.15
N THR A 17 -2.70 -3.42 -17.43
CA THR A 17 -3.42 -4.21 -18.45
C THR A 17 -2.97 -5.67 -18.58
N ASN A 18 -1.91 -6.08 -17.89
CA ASN A 18 -1.38 -7.46 -17.96
C ASN A 18 -1.83 -8.38 -16.82
N SER A 19 -2.70 -7.94 -15.90
CA SER A 19 -3.03 -8.72 -14.67
C SER A 19 -4.37 -9.48 -14.71
N TYR A 20 -4.97 -9.74 -15.87
CA TYR A 20 -6.28 -10.43 -15.96
C TYR A 20 -6.27 -11.76 -16.73
N ALA A 21 -5.14 -12.44 -16.87
CA ALA A 21 -5.04 -13.67 -17.67
C ALA A 21 -4.52 -14.93 -16.92
N GLN A 22 -4.78 -15.08 -15.62
CA GLN A 22 -4.64 -16.39 -14.95
C GLN A 22 -5.85 -16.73 -14.08
N THR A 23 -6.86 -17.33 -14.70
CA THR A 23 -7.88 -18.13 -14.02
C THR A 23 -7.47 -19.60 -13.99
N THR A 24 -7.73 -20.25 -12.84
CA THR A 24 -7.92 -21.70 -12.67
C THR A 24 -6.70 -22.62 -12.84
N LYS A 25 -5.78 -22.57 -11.87
CA LYS A 25 -5.24 -23.80 -11.28
C LYS A 25 -5.37 -23.69 -9.77
N ALA A 26 -6.05 -24.65 -9.16
CA ALA A 26 -6.01 -24.86 -7.72
C ALA A 26 -4.55 -25.14 -7.33
N ILE A 27 -3.82 -24.10 -6.89
CA ILE A 27 -2.56 -24.26 -6.19
C ILE A 27 -2.95 -24.62 -4.75
N SER A 28 -3.26 -25.91 -4.55
CA SER A 28 -3.18 -26.52 -3.23
C SER A 28 -1.68 -26.63 -2.90
N ASN A 29 -1.17 -25.62 -2.20
CA ASN A 29 0.09 -25.57 -1.45
C ASN A 29 0.63 -24.13 -1.52
N SER A 30 0.02 -23.22 -0.78
CA SER A 30 0.82 -22.22 -0.08
C SER A 30 0.82 -22.67 1.38
N ASP A 31 1.99 -23.08 1.84
CA ASP A 31 2.37 -23.00 3.24
C ASP A 31 1.68 -21.80 3.90
N SER A 32 1.22 -21.95 5.13
CA SER A 32 0.73 -20.83 5.95
C SER A 32 1.89 -19.89 6.34
N LEU A 33 2.70 -19.47 5.37
CA LEU A 33 3.49 -18.25 5.47
C LEU A 33 2.47 -17.17 5.79
N LYS A 34 2.59 -16.60 7.00
CA LYS A 34 1.77 -15.49 7.48
C LYS A 34 1.46 -14.58 6.30
N GLN A 35 0.19 -14.41 5.99
CA GLN A 35 -0.25 -13.47 4.97
C GLN A 35 0.20 -12.09 5.44
N THR A 36 1.32 -11.62 4.87
CA THR A 36 1.91 -10.33 5.20
C THR A 36 1.03 -9.22 4.62
N ASN A 37 1.05 -8.05 5.25
CA ASN A 37 0.33 -6.91 4.71
C ASN A 37 0.93 -6.55 3.35
N LEU A 38 0.08 -6.37 2.32
CA LEU A 38 0.54 -6.07 0.96
C LEU A 38 1.40 -4.79 0.92
N LEU A 39 1.12 -3.81 1.77
CA LEU A 39 1.88 -2.56 1.82
C LEU A 39 3.28 -2.77 2.40
N ASP A 40 3.45 -3.71 3.32
CA ASP A 40 4.77 -4.08 3.84
C ASP A 40 5.62 -4.71 2.75
N ASP A 41 5.01 -5.62 1.97
CA ASP A 41 5.69 -6.25 0.84
C ASP A 41 6.06 -5.22 -0.25
N GLN A 42 5.18 -4.26 -0.52
CA GLN A 42 5.46 -3.17 -1.44
C GLN A 42 6.62 -2.29 -0.95
N THR A 43 6.62 -1.91 0.33
CA THR A 43 7.72 -1.14 0.95
C THR A 43 9.05 -1.85 0.76
N LYS A 44 9.08 -3.14 1.08
CA LYS A 44 10.28 -3.98 0.98
C LYS A 44 10.77 -4.11 -0.47
N ILE A 45 9.87 -4.40 -1.40
CA ILE A 45 10.21 -4.55 -2.82
C ILE A 45 10.73 -3.22 -3.39
N LEU A 46 10.06 -2.11 -3.08
CA LEU A 46 10.49 -0.79 -3.53
C LEU A 46 11.88 -0.44 -2.96
N GLY A 47 12.12 -0.68 -1.67
CA GLY A 47 13.43 -0.50 -1.06
C GLY A 47 14.51 -1.26 -1.81
N GLN A 48 14.30 -2.55 -2.09
CA GLN A 48 15.23 -3.37 -2.86
C GLN A 48 15.45 -2.88 -4.30
N VAL A 49 14.40 -2.43 -4.97
CA VAL A 49 14.47 -1.91 -6.34
C VAL A 49 15.30 -0.63 -6.39
N PHE A 50 15.11 0.30 -5.45
CA PHE A 50 15.89 1.53 -5.37
C PHE A 50 17.35 1.26 -5.04
N ASP A 51 17.63 0.31 -4.13
CA ASP A 51 19.01 -0.11 -3.84
C ASP A 51 19.70 -0.70 -5.08
N LEU A 52 19.00 -1.55 -5.83
CA LEU A 52 19.50 -2.13 -7.08
C LEU A 52 19.78 -1.05 -8.14
N MET A 53 18.99 0.02 -8.16
CA MET A 53 19.21 1.18 -9.04
C MET A 53 20.32 2.12 -8.54
N GLY A 54 20.96 1.80 -7.41
CA GLY A 54 22.09 2.55 -6.87
C GLY A 54 21.69 3.73 -5.98
N ALA A 55 20.45 3.79 -5.48
CA ALA A 55 20.02 4.86 -4.57
C ALA A 55 20.80 4.84 -3.25
N GLY A 56 21.07 3.65 -2.69
CA GLY A 56 21.85 3.51 -1.46
C GLY A 56 21.29 4.37 -0.32
N ALA A 57 22.08 5.35 0.14
CA ALA A 57 21.65 6.27 1.20
C ALA A 57 20.50 7.21 0.79
N ASP A 58 20.30 7.43 -0.51
CA ASP A 58 19.25 8.28 -1.07
C ASP A 58 17.98 7.47 -1.42
N ASN A 59 17.85 6.25 -0.91
CA ASN A 59 16.66 5.43 -1.12
C ASN A 59 15.42 6.16 -0.59
N PRO A 60 14.38 6.40 -1.42
CA PRO A 60 13.18 7.11 -0.98
C PRO A 60 12.37 6.36 0.06
N VAL A 61 12.56 5.04 0.19
CA VAL A 61 11.98 4.21 1.25
C VAL A 61 12.85 4.21 2.52
N GLY A 62 14.08 4.75 2.42
CA GLY A 62 15.05 4.78 3.49
C GLY A 62 15.41 3.36 3.96
N ASN A 63 15.54 3.20 5.28
CA ASN A 63 15.80 1.91 5.92
C ASN A 63 14.53 1.20 6.40
N ALA A 64 13.35 1.63 5.94
CA ALA A 64 12.09 1.05 6.39
C ALA A 64 11.95 -0.40 5.94
N THR A 65 11.61 -1.28 6.87
CA THR A 65 11.43 -2.71 6.62
C THR A 65 9.97 -3.12 6.43
N ASN A 66 9.05 -2.20 6.76
CA ASN A 66 7.61 -2.34 6.64
C ASN A 66 6.96 -0.97 6.40
N TYR A 67 5.68 -0.96 6.04
CA TYR A 67 4.98 0.24 5.62
C TYR A 67 4.79 1.25 6.75
N LEU A 68 4.61 0.78 7.99
CA LEU A 68 4.46 1.66 9.16
C LEU A 68 5.75 2.44 9.45
N GLU A 69 6.90 1.77 9.38
CA GLU A 69 8.21 2.43 9.48
C GLU A 69 8.42 3.43 8.33
N PHE A 70 7.94 3.10 7.14
CA PHE A 70 8.02 4.02 6.00
C PHE A 70 7.20 5.30 6.26
N ILE A 71 5.94 5.18 6.70
CA ILE A 71 5.09 6.32 7.07
C ILE A 71 5.75 7.17 8.15
N ASP A 72 6.36 6.55 9.16
CA ASP A 72 7.00 7.27 10.27
C ASP A 72 8.11 8.19 9.77
N ASN A 73 8.86 7.74 8.78
CA ASN A 73 9.98 8.47 8.16
C ASN A 73 9.54 9.54 7.14
N MET A 74 8.27 9.60 6.75
CA MET A 74 7.79 10.60 5.80
C MET A 74 7.71 11.99 6.46
N ASP A 75 8.09 13.02 5.72
CA ASP A 75 7.90 14.43 6.10
C ASP A 75 6.51 14.92 5.65
N ILE A 76 5.47 14.43 6.33
CA ILE A 76 4.06 14.77 6.09
C ILE A 76 3.36 15.04 7.43
N SER A 77 2.19 15.69 7.39
CA SER A 77 1.41 15.97 8.60
C SER A 77 1.00 14.69 9.35
N ASP A 78 0.87 14.78 10.68
CA ASP A 78 0.44 13.65 11.52
C ASP A 78 -0.94 13.12 11.12
N GLU A 79 -1.83 14.00 10.65
CA GLU A 79 -3.14 13.61 10.11
C GLU A 79 -3.01 12.73 8.86
N MET A 80 -2.10 13.08 7.95
CA MET A 80 -1.83 12.28 6.77
C MET A 80 -1.19 10.95 7.15
N LYS A 81 -0.25 10.94 8.11
CA LYS A 81 0.32 9.69 8.64
C LYS A 81 -0.77 8.80 9.22
N GLN A 82 -1.70 9.36 10.00
CA GLN A 82 -2.81 8.60 10.58
C GLN A 82 -3.71 8.00 9.49
N THR A 83 -4.01 8.75 8.44
CA THR A 83 -4.79 8.25 7.30
C THR A 83 -4.10 7.05 6.62
N LEU A 84 -2.79 7.09 6.44
CA LEU A 84 -2.02 5.98 5.88
C LEU A 84 -1.97 4.76 6.83
N ARG A 85 -1.92 4.98 8.15
CA ARG A 85 -2.04 3.89 9.14
C ARG A 85 -3.43 3.25 9.12
N ASP A 86 -4.48 4.03 8.99
CA ASP A 86 -5.85 3.51 8.89
C ASP A 86 -6.03 2.66 7.61
N GLN A 87 -5.42 3.08 6.49
CA GLN A 87 -5.37 2.27 5.27
C GLN A 87 -4.63 0.94 5.46
N HIS A 88 -3.48 0.97 6.15
CA HIS A 88 -2.74 -0.24 6.49
C HIS A 88 -3.59 -1.20 7.34
N GLU A 89 -4.30 -0.68 8.35
CA GLU A 89 -5.19 -1.46 9.21
C GLU A 89 -6.34 -2.09 8.43
N ILE A 90 -6.99 -1.36 7.51
CA ILE A 90 -8.05 -1.90 6.66
C ILE A 90 -7.56 -3.09 5.83
N ILE A 91 -6.35 -3.00 5.27
CA ILE A 91 -5.77 -4.10 4.49
C ILE A 91 -5.48 -5.31 5.38
N ASP A 92 -4.98 -5.08 6.59
CA ASP A 92 -4.70 -6.15 7.55
C ASP A 92 -6.00 -6.87 7.97
N LEU A 93 -7.03 -6.10 8.33
CA LEU A 93 -8.37 -6.62 8.66
C LEU A 93 -9.02 -7.34 7.46
N GLY A 94 -8.80 -6.85 6.24
CA GLY A 94 -9.30 -7.44 5.00
C GLY A 94 -8.66 -8.79 4.65
N ASN A 95 -7.42 -9.02 5.10
CA ASN A 95 -6.72 -10.29 4.92
C ASN A 95 -7.17 -11.36 5.92
N ASP A 96 -7.77 -10.97 7.05
CA ASP A 96 -8.28 -11.91 8.06
C ASP A 96 -9.78 -12.18 7.86
N PRO A 97 -10.18 -13.40 7.42
CA PRO A 97 -11.58 -13.72 7.20
C PRO A 97 -12.42 -13.74 8.49
N THR A 98 -11.79 -13.77 9.67
CA THR A 98 -12.46 -13.73 10.97
C THR A 98 -12.78 -12.31 11.44
N LYS A 99 -12.11 -11.29 10.88
CA LYS A 99 -12.25 -9.88 11.29
C LYS A 99 -13.15 -9.06 10.39
N LYS A 100 -14.03 -9.69 9.63
CA LYS A 100 -14.96 -9.01 8.70
C LYS A 100 -15.83 -7.96 9.37
N GLU A 101 -16.21 -8.16 10.62
CA GLU A 101 -17.04 -7.19 11.33
C GLU A 101 -16.24 -5.96 11.77
N GLU A 102 -15.01 -6.16 12.26
CA GLU A 102 -14.06 -5.08 12.56
C GLU A 102 -13.74 -4.27 11.30
N LEU A 103 -13.54 -4.94 10.17
CA LEU A 103 -13.32 -4.30 8.87
C LEU A 103 -14.49 -3.38 8.48
N LYS A 104 -15.73 -3.84 8.63
CA LYS A 104 -16.91 -3.02 8.31
C LYS A 104 -16.99 -1.78 9.18
N ILE A 105 -16.77 -1.94 10.49
CA ILE A 105 -16.79 -0.83 11.46
C ILE A 105 -15.75 0.21 11.05
N LYS A 106 -14.51 -0.20 10.81
CA LYS A 106 -13.42 0.71 10.42
C LYS A 106 -13.70 1.44 9.09
N ILE A 107 -14.23 0.74 8.09
CA ILE A 107 -14.63 1.36 6.81
C ILE A 107 -15.74 2.39 7.02
N SER A 108 -16.76 2.05 7.83
CA SER A 108 -17.85 2.99 8.16
C SER A 108 -17.34 4.24 8.86
N GLU A 109 -16.45 4.09 9.85
CA GLU A 109 -15.83 5.24 10.55
C GLU A 109 -15.06 6.15 9.60
N MET A 110 -14.30 5.60 8.65
CA MET A 110 -13.58 6.38 7.64
C MET A 110 -14.52 7.12 6.68
N LEU A 111 -15.61 6.46 6.25
CA LEU A 111 -16.62 7.09 5.39
C LEU A 111 -17.35 8.22 6.12
N ASP A 112 -17.75 8.00 7.37
CA ASP A 112 -18.43 9.00 8.18
C ASP A 112 -17.52 10.20 8.42
N LYS A 113 -16.24 9.98 8.73
CA LYS A 113 -15.24 11.04 8.86
C LYS A 113 -15.12 11.86 7.56
N GLY A 114 -14.97 11.19 6.42
CA GLY A 114 -14.86 11.88 5.12
C GLY A 114 -16.12 12.67 4.75
N VAL A 115 -17.30 12.18 5.11
CA VAL A 115 -18.57 12.91 4.91
C VAL A 115 -18.66 14.11 5.83
N MET A 116 -18.24 14.00 7.09
CA MET A 116 -18.23 15.12 8.03
C MET A 116 -17.26 16.22 7.60
N ASP A 117 -16.04 15.85 7.20
CA ASP A 117 -15.03 16.80 6.73
C ASP A 117 -15.53 17.56 5.48
N ALA A 118 -16.20 16.86 4.56
CA ALA A 118 -16.79 17.46 3.36
C ALA A 118 -18.03 18.36 3.62
N GLN A 119 -18.65 18.27 4.79
CA GLN A 119 -19.77 19.14 5.19
C GLN A 119 -19.32 20.37 5.96
N ILE A 120 -18.08 20.39 6.47
CA ILE A 120 -17.50 21.48 7.24
C ILE A 120 -16.72 22.47 6.34
N GLU A 121 -16.34 22.04 5.14
CA GLU A 121 -15.73 22.87 4.07
C GLU A 121 -16.78 23.61 3.21
#